data_AF-A0AAV0WA17-F1
#
_entry.id   AF-A0AAV0WA17-F1
#
_cell.length_a   1.000
_cell.length_b   1.000
_cell.length_c   1.000
_cell.angle_alpha   90.00
_cell.angle_beta   90.00
_cell.angle_gamma   90.00
#
_symmetry.space_group_name_H-M   'P 1'
#
loop_
_entity.id
_entity.type
_entity.pdbx_description
1 polymer ?
#
loop_
_entity_poly.entity_id
_entity_poly.type
_entity_poly.pdbx_seq_one_letter_code
_entity_poly.pdbx_strand_id
1 'polypeptide(L)'
;MHNDDSIDTDCARSKPEMIKFYNSTKGGVDTVDQMKGKYSVSRNSRRWPLTIFFSVLNIAGINSQIIYASNTNAKIVRREYLKCLSKALIYKYMLERVQIKNIPMNIKVRIREITNAIEEPVQKTSNAPGRCAFCN
;
A
#
# COMPACT_ATOMS: atom_id res chain seq x y z
N MET A 1 15.73 28.34 -20.30
CA MET A 1 14.86 29.51 -20.06
C MET A 1 14.24 29.86 -21.41
N HIS A 2 12.92 30.05 -21.46
CA HIS A 2 12.22 30.51 -22.67
C HIS A 2 12.58 31.99 -22.86
N ASN A 3 13.32 32.31 -23.92
CA ASN A 3 13.83 33.66 -24.19
C ASN A 3 13.12 34.31 -25.40
N ASP A 4 12.13 33.64 -25.97
CA ASP A 4 11.40 34.01 -27.17
C ASP A 4 9.88 33.95 -26.94
N ASP A 5 9.15 34.81 -27.65
CA ASP A 5 7.69 34.88 -27.63
C ASP A 5 7.06 33.85 -28.59
N SER A 6 7.67 32.67 -28.70
CA SER A 6 7.23 31.62 -29.62
C SER A 6 5.79 31.19 -29.31
N ILE A 7 4.92 31.28 -30.32
CA ILE A 7 3.52 30.86 -30.23
C ILE A 7 3.42 29.47 -30.84
N ASP A 8 2.85 28.53 -30.09
CA ASP A 8 2.55 27.20 -30.60
C ASP A 8 1.34 27.27 -31.55
N THR A 9 1.62 27.17 -32.86
CA THR A 9 0.62 27.22 -33.93
C THR A 9 -0.19 25.93 -34.06
N ASP A 10 0.26 24.82 -33.45
CA ASP A 10 -0.43 23.51 -33.54
C ASP A 10 -1.59 23.39 -32.54
N CYS A 11 -1.68 24.32 -31.58
CA CYS A 11 -2.77 24.36 -30.61
C CYS A 11 -3.84 25.35 -31.06
N ALA A 12 -5.11 24.92 -31.07
CA ALA A 12 -6.28 25.73 -31.47
C ALA A 12 -6.49 27.06 -30.69
N ARG A 13 -5.65 27.36 -29.70
CA ARG A 13 -5.73 28.55 -28.84
C ARG A 13 -4.50 29.46 -28.94
N SER A 14 -3.55 29.18 -29.84
CA SER A 14 -2.34 30.00 -30.07
C SER A 14 -1.66 30.43 -28.76
N LYS A 15 -1.39 29.47 -27.87
CA LYS A 15 -0.79 29.77 -26.56
C LYS A 15 0.73 29.89 -26.72
N PRO A 16 1.38 30.80 -25.98
CA PRO A 16 2.84 30.83 -25.88
C PRO A 16 3.39 29.48 -25.42
N GLU A 17 4.54 29.09 -25.97
CA GLU A 17 5.21 27.82 -25.64
C GLU A 17 5.47 27.70 -24.13
N MET A 18 5.87 28.80 -23.48
CA MET A 18 6.08 28.87 -22.03
C MET A 18 4.84 28.40 -21.24
N ILE A 19 3.63 28.77 -21.67
CA ILE A 19 2.39 28.36 -21.01
C ILE A 19 2.13 26.87 -21.20
N LYS A 20 2.46 26.32 -22.37
CA LYS A 20 2.33 24.87 -22.64
C LYS A 20 3.31 24.07 -21.79
N PHE A 21 4.58 24.48 -21.76
CA PHE A 21 5.61 23.83 -20.96
C PHE A 21 5.25 23.85 -19.47
N TYR A 22 4.85 25.01 -18.93
CA TYR A 22 4.39 25.11 -17.55
C TYR A 22 3.19 24.20 -17.26
N ASN A 23 2.17 24.19 -18.12
CA ASN A 23 1.00 23.33 -17.93
C ASN A 23 1.35 21.83 -18.00
N SER A 24 2.35 21.45 -18.79
CA SER A 24 2.81 20.07 -18.90
C SER A 24 3.59 19.58 -17.67
N THR A 25 4.27 20.48 -16.95
CA THR A 25 5.15 20.13 -15.82
C THR A 25 4.55 20.41 -14.45
N LYS A 26 3.63 21.39 -14.33
CA LYS A 26 3.06 21.83 -13.03
C LYS A 26 2.28 20.76 -12.27
N GLY A 27 1.84 19.69 -12.94
CA GLY A 27 0.98 18.66 -12.35
C GLY A 27 1.67 17.65 -11.45
N GLY A 28 3.00 17.69 -11.32
CA GLY A 28 3.76 16.67 -10.58
C GLY A 28 3.34 16.54 -9.12
N VAL A 29 3.31 17.67 -8.39
CA VAL A 29 2.93 17.70 -6.96
C VAL A 29 1.45 17.33 -6.78
N ASP A 30 0.56 17.93 -7.56
CA ASP A 30 -0.89 17.64 -7.54
C ASP A 30 -1.17 16.14 -7.77
N THR A 31 -0.39 15.50 -8.65
CA THR A 31 -0.50 14.06 -8.92
C THR A 31 -0.15 13.24 -7.68
N VAL A 32 0.96 13.56 -6.99
CA VAL A 32 1.36 12.89 -5.76
C VAL A 32 0.32 13.10 -4.66
N ASP A 33 -0.21 14.32 -4.51
CA ASP A 33 -1.25 14.62 -3.54
C ASP A 33 -2.56 13.88 -3.84
N GLN A 34 -2.95 13.77 -5.10
CA GLN A 34 -4.10 12.96 -5.51
C GLN A 34 -3.88 11.47 -5.20
N MET A 35 -2.68 10.94 -5.45
CA MET A 35 -2.32 9.55 -5.14
C MET A 35 -2.34 9.28 -3.63
N LYS A 36 -1.80 10.22 -2.84
CA LYS A 36 -1.85 10.19 -1.38
C LYS A 36 -3.30 10.19 -0.89
N GLY A 37 -4.16 11.04 -1.45
CA GLY A 37 -5.57 11.12 -1.10
C GLY A 37 -6.34 9.82 -1.36
N LYS A 38 -6.11 9.17 -2.52
CA LYS A 38 -6.81 7.93 -2.91
C LYS A 38 -6.49 6.71 -2.03
N TYR A 39 -5.26 6.59 -1.52
CA TYR A 39 -4.80 5.44 -0.73
C TYR A 39 -4.09 5.89 0.55
N SER A 40 -4.69 6.82 1.30
CA SER A 40 -4.08 7.36 2.51
C SER A 40 -4.12 6.37 3.68
N VAL A 41 -3.00 6.22 4.37
CA VAL A 41 -2.93 5.50 5.66
C VAL A 41 -3.19 6.38 6.88
N SER A 42 -3.45 7.68 6.68
CA SER A 42 -3.68 8.61 7.79
C SER A 42 -4.87 8.18 8.66
N ARG A 43 -4.75 8.45 9.97
CA ARG A 43 -5.81 8.23 10.96
C ARG A 43 -6.00 9.48 11.79
N ASN A 44 -7.23 9.68 12.28
CA ASN A 44 -7.51 10.73 13.24
C ASN A 44 -6.66 10.50 14.50
N SER A 45 -5.87 11.50 14.88
CA SER A 45 -4.95 11.44 16.01
C SER A 45 -4.80 12.82 16.62
N ARG A 46 -4.74 12.88 17.95
CA ARG A 46 -4.41 14.10 18.70
C ARG A 46 -2.90 14.34 18.84
N ARG A 47 -2.08 13.46 18.27
CA ARG A 47 -0.61 13.53 18.33
C ARG A 47 -0.09 13.93 16.95
N TRP A 48 0.34 15.18 16.80
CA TRP A 48 0.85 15.72 15.54
C TRP A 48 2.01 14.91 14.91
N PRO A 49 2.91 14.23 15.66
CA PRO A 49 3.97 13.44 15.04
C PRO A 49 3.44 12.28 14.22
N LEU A 50 2.28 11.71 14.60
CA LEU A 50 1.64 10.65 13.83
C LEU A 50 1.16 11.14 12.46
N THR A 51 0.75 12.41 12.34
CA THR A 51 0.39 13.02 11.05
C THR A 51 1.58 13.00 10.10
N ILE A 52 2.77 13.36 10.60
CA ILE A 52 4.01 13.31 9.81
C ILE A 52 4.35 11.87 9.44
N PHE A 53 4.29 10.95 10.41
CA PHE A 53 4.55 9.53 10.17
C PHE A 53 3.67 8.94 9.07
N PHE A 54 2.36 9.20 9.11
CA PHE A 54 1.44 8.74 8.06
C PHE A 54 1.73 9.38 6.70
N SER A 55 2.15 10.65 6.67
CA SER A 55 2.56 11.30 5.42
C SER A 55 3.80 10.64 4.83
N VAL A 56 4.81 10.32 5.66
CA VAL A 56 6.02 9.61 5.23
C VAL A 56 5.66 8.22 4.69
N LEU A 57 4.79 7.47 5.37
CA LEU A 57 4.34 6.16 4.88
C LEU A 57 3.65 6.24 3.51
N ASN A 58 2.79 7.23 3.30
CA ASN A 58 2.12 7.42 2.01
C ASN A 58 3.13 7.70 0.89
N ILE A 59 4.09 8.61 1.13
CA ILE A 59 5.14 8.97 0.17
C ILE A 59 6.05 7.76 -0.12
N ALA A 60 6.49 7.04 0.92
CA ALA A 60 7.30 5.84 0.79
C ALA A 60 6.58 4.75 -0.04
N GLY A 61 5.26 4.60 0.17
CA GLY A 61 4.44 3.69 -0.62
C GLY A 61 4.37 4.07 -2.10
N ILE A 62 4.39 5.36 -2.46
CA ILE A 62 4.42 5.84 -3.84
C ILE A 62 5.81 5.64 -4.44
N ASN A 63 6.85 6.12 -3.76
CA ASN A 63 8.23 6.06 -4.23
C ASN A 63 8.72 4.63 -4.43
N SER A 64 8.39 3.72 -3.50
CA SER A 64 8.74 2.30 -3.66
C SER A 64 8.10 1.68 -4.91
N GLN A 65 6.88 2.07 -5.26
CA GLN A 65 6.23 1.60 -6.49
C GLN A 65 6.91 2.14 -7.75
N ILE A 66 7.31 3.42 -7.73
CA ILE A 66 8.06 4.03 -8.84
C ILE A 66 9.37 3.25 -9.05
N ILE A 67 10.13 3.03 -7.97
CA ILE A 67 11.39 2.27 -8.02
C ILE A 67 11.14 0.84 -8.51
N TYR A 68 10.11 0.17 -8.00
CA TYR A 68 9.74 -1.18 -8.47
C TYR A 68 9.44 -1.20 -9.97
N ALA A 69 8.63 -0.26 -10.45
CA ALA A 69 8.28 -0.17 -11.87
C ALA A 69 9.50 0.15 -12.73
N SER A 70 10.39 1.05 -12.28
CA SER A 70 11.64 1.38 -12.98
C SER A 70 12.60 0.19 -13.06
N ASN A 71 12.69 -0.63 -12.02
CA ASN A 71 13.63 -1.76 -11.98
C ASN A 71 13.11 -3.00 -12.73
N THR A 72 11.78 -3.17 -12.82
CA THR A 72 11.19 -4.39 -13.39
C THR A 72 10.51 -4.15 -14.74
N ASN A 73 10.30 -2.89 -15.14
CA ASN A 73 9.39 -2.49 -16.23
C ASN A 73 7.95 -3.01 -16.06
N ALA A 74 7.58 -3.53 -14.89
CA ALA A 74 6.26 -4.08 -14.63
C ALA A 74 5.27 -2.96 -14.30
N LYS A 75 4.14 -2.96 -15.01
CA LYS A 75 3.02 -2.05 -14.73
C LYS A 75 2.02 -2.75 -13.81
N ILE A 76 2.11 -2.46 -12.52
CA ILE A 76 1.17 -2.94 -11.50
C ILE A 76 0.21 -1.83 -11.07
N VAL A 77 -1.06 -2.17 -10.95
CA VAL A 77 -2.08 -1.24 -10.44
C VAL A 77 -1.79 -0.92 -8.97
N ARG A 78 -1.89 0.36 -8.61
CA ARG A 78 -1.59 0.89 -7.26
C ARG A 78 -2.16 0.05 -6.11
N ARG A 79 -3.44 -0.33 -6.22
CA ARG A 79 -4.14 -1.15 -5.21
C ARG A 79 -3.47 -2.51 -5.00
N GLU A 80 -3.11 -3.17 -6.09
CA GLU A 80 -2.51 -4.51 -6.01
C GLU A 80 -1.09 -4.42 -5.47
N TYR A 81 -0.31 -3.41 -5.91
CA TYR A 81 1.02 -3.16 -5.36
C TYR A 81 0.98 -2.98 -3.84
N LEU A 82 0.08 -2.13 -3.32
CA LEU A 82 -0.08 -1.91 -1.88
C LEU A 82 -0.52 -3.18 -1.13
N LYS A 83 -1.38 -4.00 -1.75
CA LYS A 83 -1.82 -5.27 -1.17
C LYS A 83 -0.66 -6.27 -1.07
N CYS A 84 0.14 -6.41 -2.12
CA CYS A 84 1.35 -7.24 -2.11
C CYS A 84 2.36 -6.73 -1.07
N LEU A 85 2.65 -5.42 -1.07
CA LEU A 85 3.55 -4.77 -0.12
C LEU A 85 3.13 -5.01 1.33
N SER A 86 1.85 -4.76 1.64
CA SER A 86 1.32 -4.97 3.00
C SER A 86 1.42 -6.43 3.43
N LYS A 87 1.05 -7.39 2.57
CA LYS A 87 1.23 -8.82 2.84
C LYS A 87 2.68 -9.18 3.10
N ALA A 88 3.62 -8.68 2.28
CA ALA A 88 5.05 -8.94 2.44
C ALA A 88 5.58 -8.43 3.79
N LEU A 89 5.18 -7.21 4.19
CA LEU A 89 5.60 -6.61 5.46
C LEU A 89 5.08 -7.38 6.69
N ILE A 90 3.87 -7.95 6.62
CA ILE A 90 3.27 -8.67 7.74
C ILE A 90 3.55 -10.18 7.73
N TYR A 91 4.09 -10.73 6.64
CA TYR A 91 4.25 -12.18 6.43
C TYR A 91 5.00 -12.87 7.57
N LYS A 92 6.19 -12.39 7.92
CA LYS A 92 7.00 -12.94 9.02
C LYS A 92 6.24 -12.92 10.36
N TYR A 93 5.64 -11.78 10.70
CA TYR A 93 4.90 -11.61 11.96
C TYR A 93 3.64 -12.49 12.01
N MET A 94 3.01 -12.76 10.87
CA MET A 94 1.90 -13.71 10.79
C MET A 94 2.35 -15.13 11.15
N LEU A 95 3.49 -15.58 10.62
CA LEU A 95 4.04 -16.91 10.95
C LEU A 95 4.39 -17.03 12.43
N GLU A 96 5.04 -16.02 13.01
CA GLU A 96 5.36 -15.97 14.44
C GLU A 96 4.09 -16.01 15.30
N ARG A 97 3.07 -15.24 14.91
CA ARG A 97 1.80 -15.15 15.64
C ARG A 97 1.03 -16.48 15.68
N VAL A 98 1.13 -17.31 14.64
CA VAL A 98 0.51 -18.65 14.61
C VAL A 98 1.12 -19.60 15.65
N GLN A 99 2.38 -19.40 16.04
CA GLN A 99 3.06 -20.25 17.01
C GLN A 99 2.64 -19.95 18.46
N ILE A 100 1.90 -18.86 18.71
CA ILE A 100 1.43 -18.51 20.05
C ILE A 100 0.44 -19.57 20.55
N LYS A 101 0.74 -20.20 21.68
CA LYS A 101 -0.03 -21.31 22.27
C LYS A 101 -1.52 -20.99 22.46
N ASN A 102 -1.80 -19.81 23.02
CA ASN A 102 -3.15 -19.41 23.42
C ASN A 102 -3.84 -18.47 22.40
N ILE A 103 -3.45 -18.52 21.12
CA ILE A 103 -4.12 -17.73 20.09
C ILE A 103 -5.52 -18.29 19.78
N PRO A 104 -6.54 -17.43 19.59
CA PRO A 104 -7.86 -17.88 19.16
C PRO A 104 -7.80 -18.67 17.84
N MET A 105 -8.53 -19.78 17.77
CA MET A 105 -8.49 -20.71 16.63
C MET A 105 -8.90 -20.03 15.31
N ASN A 106 -9.90 -19.14 15.34
CA ASN A 106 -10.33 -18.39 14.17
C ASN A 106 -9.19 -17.55 13.56
N ILE A 107 -8.36 -16.92 14.40
CA ILE A 107 -7.21 -16.15 13.94
C ILE A 107 -6.15 -17.08 13.34
N LYS A 108 -5.92 -18.25 13.97
CA LYS A 108 -4.96 -19.25 13.48
C LYS A 108 -5.32 -19.74 12.08
N VAL A 109 -6.60 -20.09 11.88
CA VAL A 109 -7.14 -20.52 10.58
C VAL A 109 -6.98 -19.40 9.54
N ARG A 110 -7.38 -18.16 9.86
CA ARG A 110 -7.24 -17.03 8.94
C ARG A 110 -5.80 -16.75 8.54
N ILE A 111 -4.85 -16.83 9.47
CA ILE A 111 -3.44 -16.61 9.12
C ILE A 111 -2.93 -17.72 8.19
N ARG A 112 -3.31 -18.97 8.43
CA ARG A 112 -2.95 -20.10 7.55
C ARG A 112 -3.49 -19.91 6.13
N GLU A 113 -4.77 -19.52 6.01
CA GLU A 113 -5.39 -19.19 4.72
C GLU A 113 -4.62 -18.08 3.97
N ILE A 114 -4.19 -17.04 4.68
CA ILE A 114 -3.49 -15.90 4.07
C ILE A 114 -2.05 -16.27 3.66
N THR A 115 -1.39 -17.12 4.44
CA THR A 115 0.04 -17.47 4.25
C THR A 115 0.27 -18.66 3.32
N ASN A 116 -0.77 -19.42 2.97
CA ASN A 116 -0.66 -20.70 2.25
C ASN A 116 0.35 -21.66 2.91
N ALA A 117 0.56 -21.56 4.22
CA ALA A 117 1.41 -22.48 4.95
C ALA A 117 0.72 -23.85 4.95
N ILE A 118 1.27 -24.80 4.18
CA ILE A 118 0.82 -26.20 4.15
C ILE A 118 0.92 -26.74 5.58
N GLU A 119 -0.16 -27.30 6.10
CA GLU A 119 -0.14 -27.95 7.41
C GLU A 119 0.75 -29.19 7.35
N GLU A 120 1.68 -29.32 8.30
CA GLU A 120 1.95 -30.66 8.82
C GLU A 120 0.68 -31.13 9.55
N PRO A 121 0.16 -32.32 9.26
CA PRO A 121 -1.10 -32.78 9.82
C PRO A 121 -1.00 -32.83 11.33
N VAL A 122 -1.71 -31.92 12.01
CA VAL A 122 -1.87 -31.98 13.46
C VAL A 122 -2.73 -33.21 13.74
N GLN A 123 -2.10 -34.29 14.21
CA GLN A 123 -2.80 -35.45 14.73
C GLN A 123 -3.77 -34.96 15.81
N LYS A 124 -5.08 -35.10 15.56
CA LYS A 124 -6.11 -34.80 16.56
C LYS A 124 -5.93 -35.78 17.72
N THR A 125 -5.22 -35.37 18.76
CA THR A 125 -5.27 -36.08 20.04
C THR A 125 -6.70 -35.89 20.57
N SER A 126 -7.49 -36.95 20.53
CA SER A 126 -8.94 -36.96 20.80
C SER A 126 -9.35 -36.55 22.22
N ASN A 127 -8.39 -36.25 23.11
CA ASN A 127 -8.63 -36.17 24.55
C ASN A 127 -8.30 -34.80 25.18
N ALA A 128 -8.12 -33.74 24.39
CA ALA A 128 -7.90 -32.41 24.96
C ALA A 128 -9.25 -31.78 25.40
N PRO A 129 -9.40 -31.32 26.65
CA PRO A 129 -10.61 -30.62 27.08
C PRO A 129 -10.77 -29.32 26.29
N GLY A 130 -11.91 -29.17 25.61
CA GLY A 130 -12.28 -27.98 24.82
C GLY A 130 -13.54 -27.31 25.36
N ARG A 131 -13.81 -26.07 24.94
CA ARG A 131 -15.09 -25.40 25.25
C ARG A 131 -16.24 -26.07 24.51
N CYS A 132 -17.37 -26.21 25.18
CA CYS A 132 -18.63 -26.62 24.57
C CYS A 132 -19.07 -25.60 23.51
N ALA A 133 -19.55 -26.06 22.35
CA ALA A 133 -20.02 -25.18 21.28
C ALA A 133 -21.33 -24.44 21.62
N PHE A 134 -22.04 -24.87 22.67
CA PHE A 134 -23.37 -24.39 23.03
C PHE A 134 -23.42 -23.65 24.38
N CYS A 135 -22.32 -23.62 25.13
CA CYS A 135 -22.26 -22.95 26.43
C CYS A 135 -21.23 -21.82 26.37
N ASN A 136 -21.60 -20.64 26.89
CA ASN A 136 -20.68 -19.52 27.10
C ASN A 136 -19.81 -19.73 28.34
#